data_AF-A0A1Y3PNF1-F1
#
_entry.id   AF-A0A1Y3PNF1-F1
#
_cell.length_a   1.000
_cell.length_b   1.000
_cell.length_c   1.000
_cell.angle_alpha   90.00
_cell.angle_beta   90.00
_cell.angle_gamma   90.00
#
_symmetry.space_group_name_H-M   'P 1'
#
loop_
_entity.id
_entity.type
_entity.pdbx_description
1 polymer ?
#
loop_
_entity_poly.entity_id
_entity_poly.type
_entity_poly.pdbx_seq_one_letter_code
_entity_poly.pdbx_strand_id
1 'polypeptide(L)'
;MEILALVEAMGTNYMIARTSRGLAYIWTWRSEIDDDDLDAMLARPTAEHGAMVGPKEKLIWEVENCVGSYRWCGDPALEEAAEEVVETLLDAIREA
;
A
#
# COMPACT_ATOMS: atom_id res chain seq x y z
N MET A 1 -0.53 3.78 15.29
CA MET A 1 -0.81 4.03 13.84
C MET A 1 -2.27 4.43 13.57
N GLU A 2 -2.53 5.26 12.56
CA GLU A 2 -3.86 5.59 12.02
C GLU A 2 -3.93 5.13 10.55
N ILE A 3 -4.87 4.25 10.19
CA ILE A 3 -5.07 3.82 8.80
C ILE A 3 -5.92 4.88 8.08
N LEU A 4 -5.40 5.43 6.99
CA LEU A 4 -6.06 6.44 6.15
C LEU A 4 -6.82 5.81 4.99
N ALA A 5 -6.32 4.70 4.45
CA ALA A 5 -6.98 3.88 3.44
C ALA A 5 -6.59 2.42 3.60
N LEU A 6 -7.53 1.53 3.26
CA LEU A 6 -7.36 0.08 3.21
C LEU A 6 -8.17 -0.44 2.01
N VAL A 7 -7.51 -1.18 1.13
CA VAL A 7 -8.14 -1.88 0.00
C VAL A 7 -7.65 -3.32 -0.01
N GLU A 8 -8.59 -4.27 -0.10
CA GLU A 8 -8.29 -5.69 -0.26
C GLU A 8 -8.41 -6.05 -1.76
N ALA A 9 -7.31 -6.50 -2.36
CA ALA A 9 -7.27 -6.93 -3.75
C ALA A 9 -6.20 -7.98 -3.96
N MET A 10 -6.43 -8.93 -4.88
CA MET A 10 -5.43 -9.96 -5.24
C MET A 10 -4.92 -10.79 -4.03
N GLY A 11 -5.76 -10.97 -3.00
CA GLY A 11 -5.38 -11.65 -1.76
C GLY A 11 -4.42 -10.86 -0.86
N THR A 12 -4.27 -9.55 -1.12
CA THR A 12 -3.40 -8.63 -0.40
C THR A 12 -4.21 -7.42 0.09
N ASN A 13 -3.97 -7.02 1.32
CA ASN A 13 -4.41 -5.75 1.87
C ASN A 13 -3.35 -4.69 1.60
N TYR A 14 -3.75 -3.63 0.92
CA TYR A 14 -2.93 -2.46 0.67
C TYR A 14 -3.44 -1.31 1.53
N MET A 15 -2.52 -0.65 2.24
CA MET A 15 -2.85 0.38 3.22
C MET A 15 -1.98 1.60 3.09
N ILE A 16 -2.58 2.77 3.31
CA ILE A 16 -1.89 4.00 3.64
C ILE A 16 -2.16 4.31 5.10
N ALA A 17 -1.11 4.56 5.87
CA ALA A 17 -1.24 4.84 7.29
C ALA A 17 -0.36 6.00 7.75
N ARG A 18 -0.87 6.81 8.68
CA ARG A 18 -0.10 7.80 9.42
C ARG A 18 0.52 7.13 10.65
N THR A 19 1.84 7.21 10.75
CA THR A 19 2.64 6.59 11.80
C THR A 19 3.44 7.66 12.55
N SER A 20 4.06 7.29 13.67
CA SER A 20 5.00 8.17 14.38
C SER A 20 6.24 8.55 13.56
N ARG A 21 6.53 7.79 12.49
CA ARG A 21 7.67 8.01 11.57
C ARG A 21 7.30 8.78 10.31
N GLY A 22 6.02 9.11 10.13
CA GLY A 22 5.48 9.73 8.91
C GLY A 22 4.46 8.84 8.21
N LEU A 23 4.24 9.10 6.92
CA LEU A 23 3.30 8.35 6.09
C LEU A 23 3.92 7.00 5.68
N ALA A 24 3.12 5.94 5.72
CA ALA A 24 3.50 4.59 5.36
C ALA A 24 2.59 4.03 4.26
N TYR A 25 3.20 3.33 3.31
CA TYR A 25 2.52 2.39 2.41
C TYR A 25 2.80 0.97 2.90
N ILE A 26 1.77 0.16 3.06
CA ILE A 26 1.88 -1.20 3.62
C ILE A 26 1.14 -2.17 2.70
N TRP A 27 1.73 -3.32 2.42
CA TRP A 27 1.10 -4.44 1.72
C TRP A 27 1.25 -5.68 2.59
N THR A 28 0.16 -6.42 2.82
CA THR A 28 0.20 -7.66 3.61
C THR A 28 -1.08 -8.46 3.45
N TRP A 29 -1.08 -9.73 3.83
CA TRP A 29 -2.29 -10.56 3.92
C TRP A 29 -3.07 -10.34 5.24
N ARG A 30 -2.52 -9.59 6.19
CA ARG A 30 -3.17 -9.28 7.48
C ARG A 30 -4.13 -8.10 7.35
N SER A 31 -5.27 -8.16 8.01
CA SER A 31 -6.28 -7.08 8.04
C SER A 31 -6.05 -6.06 9.15
N GLU A 32 -5.22 -6.40 10.14
CA GLU A 32 -4.88 -5.57 11.28
C GLU A 32 -3.35 -5.55 11.45
N ILE A 33 -2.79 -4.38 11.71
CA ILE A 33 -1.36 -4.13 11.88
C ILE A 33 -1.20 -3.11 13.00
N ASP A 34 -0.27 -3.35 13.92
CA ASP A 34 0.16 -2.38 14.92
C ASP A 34 1.57 -1.82 14.61
N ASP A 35 2.10 -0.98 15.51
CA ASP A 35 3.41 -0.37 15.30
C ASP A 35 4.57 -1.39 15.39
N ASP A 36 4.41 -2.52 16.12
CA ASP A 36 5.43 -3.58 16.22
C ASP A 36 5.47 -4.42 14.93
N ASP A 37 4.30 -4.75 14.37
CA ASP A 37 4.19 -5.40 13.07
C ASP A 37 4.77 -4.53 11.96
N LEU A 38 4.50 -3.22 11.97
CA LEU A 38 5.09 -2.26 11.04
C LEU A 38 6.62 -2.28 11.10
N ASP A 39 7.19 -2.32 12.30
CA ASP A 39 8.64 -2.39 12.48
C ASP A 39 9.24 -3.67 11.94
N ALA A 40 8.57 -4.81 12.12
CA ALA A 40 8.98 -6.07 11.52
C ALA A 40 8.93 -6.00 9.97
N MET A 41 7.88 -5.43 9.41
CA MET A 41 7.69 -5.28 7.96
C MET A 41 8.71 -4.32 7.33
N LEU A 42 9.09 -3.25 8.02
CA LEU A 42 10.14 -2.33 7.58
C LEU A 42 11.53 -2.98 7.64
N ALA A 43 11.80 -3.78 8.67
CA ALA A 43 13.09 -4.43 8.85
C ALA A 43 13.34 -5.56 7.84
N ARG A 44 12.27 -6.26 7.43
CA ARG A 44 12.35 -7.44 6.55
C ARG A 44 11.16 -7.51 5.57
N PRO A 45 11.06 -6.59 4.60
CA PRO A 45 10.03 -6.66 3.57
C PRO A 45 10.24 -7.88 2.67
N THR A 46 9.14 -8.45 2.20
CA THR A 46 9.09 -9.56 1.24
C THR A 46 8.18 -9.20 0.07
N ALA A 47 8.13 -10.06 -0.94
CA ALA A 47 7.20 -9.88 -2.06
C ALA A 47 5.72 -9.94 -1.63
N GLU A 48 5.41 -10.64 -0.53
CA GLU A 48 4.03 -10.90 -0.09
C GLU A 48 3.56 -9.97 1.04
N HIS A 49 4.52 -9.43 1.79
CA HIS A 49 4.22 -8.47 2.86
C HIS A 49 5.41 -7.56 3.14
N GLY A 50 5.13 -6.30 3.43
CA GLY A 50 6.13 -5.31 3.76
C GLY A 50 5.51 -3.94 3.93
N ALA A 51 6.38 -2.99 4.28
CA ALA A 51 5.99 -1.60 4.44
C ALA A 51 7.10 -0.68 3.97
N MET A 52 6.71 0.55 3.66
CA MET A 52 7.61 1.62 3.27
C MET A 52 7.13 2.92 3.93
N VAL A 53 8.04 3.59 4.62
CA VAL A 53 7.82 4.94 5.17
C VAL A 53 8.58 5.95 4.32
N GLY A 54 7.94 7.07 3.99
CA GLY A 54 8.58 8.09 3.16
C GLY A 54 7.72 9.32 2.89
N PRO A 55 8.29 10.31 2.18
CA PRO A 55 7.53 11.46 1.71
C PRO A 55 6.49 11.02 0.67
N LYS A 56 5.43 11.83 0.50
CA LYS A 56 4.28 11.52 -0.37
C LYS A 56 4.71 11.11 -1.78
N GLU A 57 5.63 11.84 -2.38
CA GLU A 57 6.09 11.61 -3.75
C GLU A 57 6.73 10.23 -3.91
N LYS A 58 7.44 9.76 -2.87
CA LYS A 58 8.08 8.44 -2.88
C LYS A 58 7.06 7.32 -2.73
N LEU A 59 6.03 7.52 -1.91
CA LEU A 59 4.95 6.54 -1.74
C LEU A 59 4.06 6.47 -2.98
N ILE A 60 3.75 7.61 -3.60
CA ILE A 60 3.03 7.66 -4.89
C ILE A 60 3.78 6.85 -5.95
N TRP A 61 5.10 7.08 -6.06
CA TRP A 61 5.93 6.34 -7.01
C TRP A 61 5.92 4.83 -6.72
N GLU A 62 6.02 4.41 -5.45
CA GLU A 62 6.01 2.99 -5.10
C GLU A 62 4.67 2.32 -5.43
N VAL A 63 3.54 2.96 -5.07
CA VAL A 63 2.19 2.45 -5.37
C VAL A 63 2.00 2.27 -6.88
N GLU A 64 2.40 3.26 -7.68
CA GLU A 64 2.31 3.21 -9.14
C GLU A 64 3.21 2.12 -9.75
N ASN A 65 4.43 1.91 -9.23
CA ASN A 65 5.31 0.87 -9.77
C ASN A 65 4.91 -0.54 -9.33
N CYS A 66 4.45 -0.70 -8.09
CA CYS A 66 4.05 -2.00 -7.58
C CYS A 66 2.70 -2.41 -8.14
N VAL A 67 1.65 -1.67 -7.79
CA VAL A 67 0.26 -2.03 -8.15
C VAL A 67 -0.13 -1.44 -9.50
N GLY A 68 0.26 -0.20 -9.78
CA GLY A 68 -0.08 0.47 -11.04
C GLY A 68 0.46 -0.23 -12.28
N SER A 69 1.54 -1.00 -12.17
CA SER A 69 2.07 -1.81 -13.28
C SER A 69 1.07 -2.87 -13.80
N TYR A 70 0.10 -3.29 -12.99
CA TYR A 70 -0.92 -4.27 -13.36
C TYR A 70 -2.10 -3.68 -14.13
N ARG A 71 -2.25 -2.34 -14.19
CA ARG A 71 -3.31 -1.65 -14.98
C ARG A 71 -3.27 -1.94 -16.49
N TRP A 72 -2.19 -2.53 -16.98
CA TRP A 72 -1.98 -2.86 -18.40
C TRP A 72 -1.47 -4.29 -18.61
N CYS A 73 -1.80 -5.22 -17.71
CA CYS A 73 -1.29 -6.59 -17.76
C CYS A 73 -2.04 -7.52 -18.74
N GLY A 74 -3.17 -7.07 -19.30
CA GLY A 74 -4.00 -7.83 -20.24
C GLY A 74 -5.03 -8.76 -19.61
N ASP A 75 -5.11 -8.82 -18.27
CA ASP A 75 -6.19 -9.49 -17.54
C ASP A 75 -7.17 -8.42 -17.01
N PRO A 76 -8.40 -8.33 -17.56
CA PRO A 76 -9.35 -7.29 -17.18
C PRO A 76 -9.68 -7.24 -15.69
N ALA A 77 -9.70 -8.38 -15.01
CA ALA A 77 -10.02 -8.43 -13.59
C ALA A 77 -8.87 -7.89 -12.73
N LEU A 78 -7.62 -8.17 -13.14
CA LEU A 78 -6.44 -7.60 -12.48
C LEU A 78 -6.27 -6.12 -12.80
N GLU A 79 -6.59 -5.69 -14.03
CA GLU A 79 -6.54 -4.28 -14.43
C GLU A 79 -7.53 -3.44 -13.62
N GLU A 80 -8.78 -3.90 -13.46
CA GLU A 80 -9.80 -3.23 -12.65
C GLU A 80 -9.41 -3.17 -11.17
N ALA A 81 -8.95 -4.29 -10.60
CA ALA A 81 -8.50 -4.33 -9.21
C ALA A 81 -7.28 -3.42 -8.96
N ALA A 82 -6.34 -3.37 -9.89
CA ALA A 82 -5.17 -2.49 -9.80
C ALA A 82 -5.57 -1.01 -9.86
N GLU A 83 -6.53 -0.67 -10.72
CA GLU A 83 -7.05 0.70 -10.80
C GLU A 83 -7.67 1.13 -9.47
N GLU A 84 -8.58 0.33 -8.92
CA GLU A 84 -9.27 0.62 -7.65
C GLU A 84 -8.28 0.82 -6.50
N VAL A 85 -7.28 -0.07 -6.37
CA VAL A 85 -6.25 0.02 -5.33
C VAL A 85 -5.45 1.29 -5.51
N VAL A 86 -4.94 1.57 -6.71
CA VAL A 86 -4.05 2.72 -6.90
C VAL A 86 -4.79 4.03 -6.71
N GLU A 87 -5.98 4.20 -7.27
CA GLU A 87 -6.77 5.42 -7.09
C GLU A 87 -7.02 5.71 -5.60
N THR A 88 -7.50 4.70 -4.86
CA THR A 88 -7.82 4.85 -3.44
C THR A 88 -6.59 5.21 -2.60
N LEU A 89 -5.45 4.53 -2.82
CA LEU A 89 -4.24 4.80 -2.05
C LEU A 89 -3.64 6.18 -2.42
N LEU A 90 -3.66 6.57 -3.69
CA LEU A 90 -3.12 7.85 -4.13
C LEU A 90 -3.93 9.02 -3.56
N ASP A 91 -5.24 8.91 -3.52
CA ASP A 91 -6.09 9.94 -2.92
C ASP A 91 -5.83 10.08 -1.42
N ALA A 92 -5.71 8.96 -0.71
CA ALA A 92 -5.31 8.97 0.70
C ALA A 92 -3.94 9.64 0.92
N ILE A 93 -2.94 9.36 0.08
CA ILE A 93 -1.63 10.01 0.16
C ILE A 93 -1.75 11.53 -0.09
N ARG A 94 -2.54 11.95 -1.08
CA ARG A 94 -2.71 13.37 -1.44
C ARG A 94 -3.39 14.16 -0.32
N GLU A 95 -4.35 13.57 0.37
CA GLU A 95 -5.10 14.19 1.47
C GLU A 95 -4.39 14.15 2.84
N ALA A 96 -3.45 13.22 3.05
CA ALA A 96 -2.73 12.99 4.31
C ALA A 96 -1.90 14.17 4.83
#